data_AF-A0A1F8SGX5-F1
#
_entry.id   AF-A0A1F8SGX5-F1
#
_cell.length_a   1.000
_cell.length_b   1.000
_cell.length_c   1.000
_cell.angle_alpha   90.00
_cell.angle_beta   90.00
_cell.angle_gamma   90.00
#
_symmetry.space_group_name_H-M   'P 1'
#
loop_
_entity.id
_entity.type
_entity.pdbx_description
1 polymer ?
#
loop_
_entity_poly.entity_id
_entity_poly.type
_entity_poly.pdbx_seq_one_letter_code
_entity_poly.pdbx_strand_id
1 'polypeptide(L)'
;MSPTLPELGRFTETSICILAALTAGPRHSIALATEVGAMTGSPVGPATLLGSLARLECHGLIRALDAAPGPRRYRITELGASALPGQAHPTHPVVRTAHVRLEEAPR
;
A
#
# COMPACT_ATOMS: atom_id res chain seq x y z
N MET A 1 -16.83 11.18 -19.55
CA MET A 1 -16.46 9.77 -19.80
C MET A 1 -15.89 9.23 -18.51
N SER A 2 -16.67 8.43 -17.79
CA SER A 2 -16.26 7.85 -16.50
C SER A 2 -15.33 6.67 -16.77
N PRO A 3 -14.17 6.56 -16.09
CA PRO A 3 -13.28 5.42 -16.27
C PRO A 3 -13.98 4.17 -15.75
N THR A 4 -14.10 3.18 -16.63
CA THR A 4 -14.70 1.88 -16.33
C THR A 4 -13.74 1.06 -15.46
N LEU A 5 -14.30 0.09 -14.72
CA LEU A 5 -13.60 -0.83 -13.81
C LEU A 5 -12.41 -1.69 -14.34
N PRO A 6 -12.03 -1.81 -15.64
CA PRO A 6 -10.96 -2.74 -16.03
C PRO A 6 -9.56 -2.38 -15.52
N GLU A 7 -9.29 -1.13 -15.15
CA GLU A 7 -7.98 -0.75 -14.60
C GLU A 7 -7.74 -1.22 -13.16
N LEU A 8 -8.81 -1.64 -12.44
CA LEU A 8 -8.70 -2.33 -11.15
C LEU A 8 -8.24 -3.78 -11.28
N GLY A 9 -8.43 -4.42 -12.44
CA GLY A 9 -8.13 -5.85 -12.63
C GLY A 9 -6.64 -6.19 -12.71
N ARG A 10 -5.74 -5.20 -12.82
CA ARG A 10 -4.29 -5.45 -12.98
C ARG A 10 -3.54 -5.66 -11.67
N PHE A 11 -4.09 -5.20 -10.54
CA PHE A 11 -3.40 -5.27 -9.23
C PHE A 11 -4.15 -6.15 -8.24
N THR A 12 -3.38 -6.84 -7.39
CA THR A 12 -3.95 -7.66 -6.31
C THR A 12 -4.50 -6.77 -5.19
N GLU A 13 -5.45 -7.29 -4.41
CA GLU A 13 -5.94 -6.63 -3.18
C GLU A 13 -4.79 -6.19 -2.27
N THR A 14 -3.80 -7.08 -2.05
CA THR A 14 -2.56 -6.77 -1.33
C THR A 14 -1.82 -5.54 -1.89
N SER A 15 -1.75 -5.40 -3.21
CA SER A 15 -1.07 -4.28 -3.86
C SER A 15 -1.79 -2.95 -3.59
N ILE A 16 -3.12 -2.96 -3.61
CA ILE A 16 -3.95 -1.79 -3.30
C ILE A 16 -3.76 -1.38 -1.82
N CYS A 17 -3.78 -2.36 -0.90
CA CYS A 17 -3.54 -2.10 0.52
C CYS A 17 -2.13 -1.54 0.79
N ILE A 18 -1.09 -2.04 0.10
CA ILE A 18 0.27 -1.49 0.22
C ILE A 18 0.31 -0.03 -0.24
N LEU A 19 -0.27 0.29 -1.39
CA LEU A 19 -0.32 1.67 -1.89
C LEU A 19 -1.05 2.59 -0.90
N ALA A 20 -2.20 2.15 -0.39
CA ALA A 20 -2.97 2.89 0.62
C ALA A 20 -2.14 3.14 1.89
N ALA A 21 -1.47 2.11 2.44
CA ALA A 21 -0.62 2.24 3.61
C ALA A 21 0.52 3.26 3.43
N LEU A 22 1.11 3.31 2.23
CA LEU A 22 2.21 4.21 1.89
C LEU A 22 1.79 5.66 1.64
N THR A 23 0.49 5.96 1.50
CA THR A 23 0.00 7.35 1.43
C THR A 23 0.21 8.10 2.74
N ALA A 24 0.22 7.39 3.86
CA ALA A 24 0.50 7.95 5.19
C ALA A 24 1.99 8.20 5.44
N GLY A 25 2.86 7.84 4.50
CA GLY A 25 4.31 8.05 4.59
C GLY A 25 5.12 6.77 4.35
N PRO A 26 6.47 6.87 4.36
CA PRO A 26 7.32 5.71 4.13
C PRO A 26 7.22 4.66 5.24
N ARG A 27 7.19 3.37 4.87
CA ARG A 27 7.03 2.25 5.81
C ARG A 27 7.99 1.11 5.53
N HIS A 28 8.35 0.37 6.59
CA HIS A 28 9.10 -0.89 6.47
C HIS A 28 8.22 -2.02 5.96
N SER A 29 8.81 -3.00 5.26
CA SER A 29 8.09 -4.20 4.80
C SER A 29 7.35 -4.94 5.91
N ILE A 30 7.91 -5.02 7.12
CA ILE A 30 7.23 -5.67 8.27
C ILE A 30 5.98 -4.88 8.69
N ALA A 31 6.08 -3.55 8.76
CA ALA A 31 4.92 -2.70 9.09
C ALA A 31 3.83 -2.82 8.01
N LEU A 32 4.23 -2.89 6.74
CA LEU A 32 3.31 -3.14 5.62
C LEU A 32 2.62 -4.50 5.74
N ALA A 33 3.33 -5.55 6.17
CA ALA A 33 2.72 -6.87 6.39
C ALA A 33 1.59 -6.80 7.43
N THR A 34 1.84 -6.10 8.54
CA THR A 34 0.88 -5.91 9.63
C THR A 34 -0.32 -5.08 9.18
N GLU A 35 -0.08 -3.95 8.51
CA GLU A 35 -1.16 -3.06 8.05
C GLU A 35 -2.02 -3.69 6.97
N VAL A 36 -1.39 -4.33 5.98
CA VAL A 36 -2.13 -5.06 4.95
C VAL A 36 -2.98 -6.15 5.61
N GLY A 37 -2.42 -6.93 6.54
CA GLY A 37 -3.17 -7.98 7.22
C GLY A 37 -4.36 -7.44 8.03
N ALA A 38 -4.21 -6.26 8.64
CA ALA A 38 -5.30 -5.57 9.31
C ALA A 38 -6.37 -5.06 8.34
N MET A 39 -5.98 -4.58 7.15
CA MET A 39 -6.91 -4.12 6.11
C MET A 39 -7.68 -5.28 5.45
N THR A 40 -7.01 -6.40 5.20
CA THR A 40 -7.60 -7.58 4.54
C THR A 40 -8.27 -8.56 5.52
N GLY A 41 -8.18 -8.30 6.83
CA GLY A 41 -8.73 -9.18 7.87
C GLY A 41 -8.02 -10.54 8.00
N SER A 42 -6.87 -10.72 7.37
CA SER A 42 -6.10 -11.97 7.35
C SER A 42 -4.61 -11.69 7.16
N PRO A 43 -3.70 -12.38 7.87
CA PRO A 43 -2.26 -12.15 7.75
C PRO A 43 -1.76 -12.40 6.32
N VAL A 44 -0.96 -11.47 5.82
CA VAL A 44 -0.32 -11.61 4.51
C VAL A 44 0.99 -12.38 4.65
N GLY A 45 1.14 -13.45 3.86
CA GLY A 45 2.38 -14.22 3.84
C GLY A 45 3.57 -13.40 3.30
N PRO A 46 4.80 -13.68 3.74
CA PRO A 46 6.00 -12.95 3.31
C PRO A 46 6.22 -13.02 1.79
N ALA A 47 5.96 -14.18 1.17
CA ALA A 47 6.07 -14.34 -0.28
C ALA A 47 5.06 -13.47 -1.04
N THR A 48 3.81 -13.39 -0.57
CA THR A 48 2.76 -12.57 -1.16
C THR A 48 3.08 -11.08 -1.06
N LEU A 49 3.57 -10.65 0.10
CA LEU A 49 3.96 -9.26 0.31
C LEU A 49 5.15 -8.89 -0.59
N LEU A 50 6.23 -9.69 -0.57
CA LEU A 50 7.43 -9.42 -1.37
C LEU A 50 7.12 -9.43 -2.87
N GLY A 51 6.29 -10.37 -3.33
CA GLY A 51 5.84 -10.41 -4.73
C GLY A 51 5.02 -9.18 -5.12
N SER A 52 4.16 -8.68 -4.23
CA SER A 52 3.38 -7.46 -4.48
C SER A 52 4.27 -6.22 -4.48
N LEU A 53 5.20 -6.10 -3.53
CA LEU A 53 6.19 -5.02 -3.49
C LEU A 53 7.04 -4.99 -4.77
N ALA A 54 7.55 -6.14 -5.21
CA ALA A 54 8.36 -6.23 -6.42
C ALA A 54 7.59 -5.78 -7.68
N ARG A 55 6.31 -6.16 -7.81
CA ARG A 55 5.46 -5.71 -8.93
C ARG A 55 5.22 -4.21 -8.88
N LEU A 56 4.87 -3.67 -7.71
CA LEU A 56 4.65 -2.24 -7.53
C LEU A 56 5.92 -1.41 -7.83
N GLU A 57 7.09 -1.91 -7.43
CA GLU A 57 8.38 -1.29 -7.79
C GLU A 57 8.67 -1.38 -9.29
N CYS A 58 8.44 -2.54 -9.91
CA CYS A 58 8.61 -2.73 -11.35
C CYS A 58 7.73 -1.78 -12.18
N HIS A 59 6.51 -1.50 -11.71
CA HIS A 59 5.60 -0.53 -12.32
C HIS A 59 5.90 0.93 -11.92
N GLY A 60 6.93 1.20 -11.12
CA GLY A 60 7.30 2.54 -10.69
C GLY A 60 6.29 3.21 -9.75
N LEU A 61 5.39 2.44 -9.12
CA LEU A 61 4.34 2.93 -8.22
C LEU A 61 4.86 3.16 -6.80
N ILE A 62 5.89 2.43 -6.41
CA ILE A 62 6.60 2.60 -5.14
C ILE A 62 8.10 2.59 -5.38
N ARG A 63 8.86 3.02 -4.38
CA ARG A 63 10.32 3.02 -4.40
C ARG A 63 10.89 2.62 -3.04
N ALA A 64 11.83 1.66 -3.03
CA ALA A 64 12.66 1.40 -1.88
C ALA A 64 13.55 2.62 -1.55
N LEU A 65 13.58 3.01 -0.28
CA LEU A 65 14.26 4.22 0.16
C LEU A 65 15.72 4.03 0.54
N ASP A 66 16.13 2.87 1.05
CA ASP A 66 17.53 2.46 1.19
C ASP A 66 17.62 1.05 1.77
N ALA A 67 18.67 0.32 1.41
CA ALA A 67 18.97 -1.05 1.82
C ALA A 67 20.01 -1.06 2.95
N ALA A 68 19.66 -0.49 4.10
CA ALA A 68 20.39 -0.74 5.34
C ALA A 68 20.21 -2.22 5.75
N PRO A 69 21.10 -2.81 6.57
CA PRO A 69 20.85 -4.15 7.10
C PRO A 69 19.49 -4.20 7.81
N GLY A 70 18.59 -5.05 7.30
CA GLY A 70 17.24 -5.22 7.85
C GLY A 70 16.10 -5.02 6.85
N PRO A 71 14.85 -4.92 7.35
CA PRO A 71 13.66 -4.79 6.51
C PRO A 71 13.67 -3.49 5.71
N ARG A 72 13.52 -3.58 4.38
CA ARG A 72 13.52 -2.41 3.48
C ARG A 72 12.37 -1.46 3.76
N ARG A 73 12.64 -0.16 3.62
CA ARG A 73 11.63 0.90 3.63
C ARG A 73 11.15 1.20 2.22
N TYR A 74 9.86 1.45 2.07
CA TYR A 74 9.22 1.80 0.81
C TYR A 74 8.50 3.13 0.95
N ARG A 75 8.40 3.89 -0.14
CA ARG A 75 7.50 5.04 -0.27
C ARG A 75 6.68 4.94 -1.54
N ILE A 76 5.50 5.56 -1.55
CA ILE A 76 4.71 5.74 -2.77
C ILE A 76 5.38 6.79 -3.67
N THR A 77 5.28 6.61 -4.99
CA THR A 77 5.67 7.61 -5.99
C THR A 77 4.48 8.49 -6.37
N GLU A 78 4.71 9.57 -7.10
CA GLU A 78 3.61 10.39 -7.65
C GLU A 78 2.70 9.57 -8.60
N LEU A 79 3.30 8.65 -9.36
CA LEU A 79 2.56 7.71 -10.21
C LEU A 79 1.69 6.76 -9.38
N GLY A 80 2.24 6.19 -8.29
CA GLY A 80 1.50 5.34 -7.36
C GLY A 80 0.34 6.07 -6.68
N ALA A 81 0.57 7.32 -6.26
CA ALA A 81 -0.46 8.14 -5.64
C ALA A 81 -1.59 8.48 -6.63
N SER A 82 -1.25 8.76 -7.89
CA SER A 82 -2.24 9.02 -8.95
C SER A 82 -3.01 7.77 -9.38
N ALA A 83 -2.44 6.59 -9.17
CA ALA A 83 -3.10 5.32 -9.46
C ALA A 83 -4.20 4.95 -8.45
N LEU A 84 -4.17 5.47 -7.21
CA LEU A 84 -5.13 5.17 -6.15
C LEU A 84 -6.55 5.74 -6.37
N PRO A 85 -6.75 7.03 -6.73
CA PRO A 85 -8.07 7.60 -6.97
C PRO A 85 -8.84 6.92 -8.12
N GLY A 86 -8.14 6.36 -9.10
CA GLY A 86 -8.73 5.54 -10.16
C GLY A 86 -9.30 4.20 -9.68
N GLN A 87 -9.12 3.86 -8.39
CA GLN A 87 -9.55 2.60 -7.77
C GLN A 87 -10.67 2.83 -6.72
N ALA A 88 -10.92 4.06 -6.29
CA ALA A 88 -11.94 4.40 -5.30
C ALA A 88 -13.31 4.59 -5.96
N HIS A 89 -14.00 3.48 -6.26
CA HIS A 89 -15.45 3.53 -6.47
C HIS A 89 -16.18 3.70 -5.11
N PRO A 90 -17.34 4.39 -5.05
CA PRO A 90 -17.96 4.85 -3.80
C PRO A 90 -18.52 3.77 -2.84
N THR A 91 -18.19 2.50 -3.03
CA THR A 91 -18.88 1.40 -2.34
C THR A 91 -17.96 0.40 -1.64
N HIS A 92 -16.69 0.75 -1.36
CA HIS A 92 -15.80 -0.09 -0.56
C HIS A 92 -15.40 0.62 0.76
N PRO A 93 -15.82 0.13 1.93
CA PRO A 93 -15.58 0.78 3.23
C PRO A 93 -14.14 0.59 3.75
N VAL A 94 -13.12 0.83 2.92
CA VAL A 94 -11.69 0.66 3.26
C VAL A 94 -10.92 1.99 3.20
N VAL A 95 -11.55 3.10 3.59
CA VAL A 95 -10.86 4.40 3.72
C VAL A 95 -11.06 5.06 5.09
N ARG A 96 -11.72 4.40 6.06
CA ARG A 96 -12.03 5.05 7.35
C ARG A 96 -11.06 4.76 8.51
N THR A 97 -10.04 3.91 8.35
CA THR A 97 -9.18 3.49 9.48
C THR A 97 -7.75 4.06 9.45
N ALA A 98 -7.49 5.16 8.73
CA ALA A 98 -6.16 5.78 8.70
C ALA A 98 -5.98 6.98 9.65
N HIS A 99 -7.03 7.46 10.32
CA HIS A 99 -6.99 8.76 11.03
C HIS A 99 -6.99 8.71 12.57
N VAL A 100 -6.75 7.55 13.19
CA VAL A 100 -6.60 7.43 14.65
C VAL A 100 -5.26 6.76 14.97
N ARG A 101 -4.16 7.51 14.82
CA ARG A 101 -2.87 7.20 15.46
C ARG A 101 -1.87 8.37 15.49
N LEU A 102 -2.37 9.60 15.39
CA LEU A 102 -1.54 10.83 15.47
C LEU A 102 -1.27 11.29 16.92
N GLU A 103 -1.76 10.57 17.94
CA GLU A 103 -1.64 11.00 19.35
C GLU A 103 -0.66 10.14 20.17
N GLU A 104 0.06 9.18 19.58
CA GLU A 104 1.03 8.37 20.34
C GLU A 104 2.33 8.16 19.56
N ALA A 105 3.18 9.19 19.53
CA ALA A 105 4.62 9.02 19.38
C ALA A 105 5.34 9.92 20.40
N PRO A 106 6.10 9.35 21.35
CA PRO A 106 6.80 10.11 22.39
C PRO A 106 7.98 10.91 21.79
N ARG A 107 8.24 12.07 22.41
CA ARG A 107 9.37 12.97 22.11
C ARG A 107 10.73 12.31 22.30
#